data_AF-A0A933LYT1-F1
#
_entry.id   AF-A0A933LYT1-F1
#
_cell.length_a   1.000
_cell.length_b   1.000
_cell.length_c   1.000
_cell.angle_alpha   90.00
_cell.angle_beta   90.00
_cell.angle_gamma   90.00
#
_symmetry.space_group_name_H-M   'P 1'
#
loop_
_entity.id
_entity.type
_entity.pdbx_description
1 polymer ?
#
loop_
_entity_poly.entity_id
_entity_poly.type
_entity_poly.pdbx_seq_one_letter_code
_entity_poly.pdbx_strand_id
1 'polypeptide(L)'
;MRMPRLNTQARRLVVVWGLFLEARLMAHPETREIHEKWVAEQRSLRDAVLRQDEKKEDTVRAQAGYAHREIVLHRVVRRVASAVQVDLGGRGFEFDRIFRKGLTEFVALPSAAKVVEVAELEGRIAGSEGLSTAKGLLPELASARAAFEGAIAAVTGARAEFKRARAFLADRVSDWFAAYRAIHGELVARFPRDREFPESFFHGPARSAEPRGEKPEGPAEVAA
;
A
#
# COMPACT_ATOMS: atom_id res chain seq x y z
N MET A 1 12.91 -19.92 -26.88
CA MET A 1 12.08 -19.43 -25.74
C MET A 1 12.04 -17.89 -25.56
N ARG A 2 10.85 -17.26 -25.47
CA ARG A 2 10.69 -15.81 -25.15
C ARG A 2 10.40 -15.64 -23.65
N MET A 3 11.36 -15.10 -22.90
CA MET A 3 11.23 -14.91 -21.45
C MET A 3 10.27 -13.76 -21.09
N PRO A 4 9.47 -13.89 -20.00
CA PRO A 4 8.79 -12.75 -19.41
C PRO A 4 9.83 -11.71 -18.97
N ARG A 5 9.52 -10.41 -19.12
CA ARG A 5 10.42 -9.34 -18.65
C ARG A 5 10.30 -9.17 -17.14
N LEU A 6 11.38 -8.82 -16.46
CA LEU A 6 11.42 -8.50 -15.01
C LEU A 6 10.41 -7.43 -14.59
N ASN A 7 9.97 -6.57 -15.52
CA ASN A 7 8.96 -5.53 -15.25
C ASN A 7 7.50 -6.00 -15.46
N THR A 8 7.29 -7.30 -15.67
CA THR A 8 5.96 -7.90 -15.79
C THR A 8 5.35 -7.98 -14.40
N GLN A 9 4.14 -7.46 -14.21
CA GLN A 9 3.45 -7.51 -12.92
C GLN A 9 3.37 -8.96 -12.41
N ALA A 10 3.69 -9.20 -11.14
CA ALA A 10 3.73 -10.55 -10.54
C ALA A 10 2.42 -11.35 -10.77
N ARG A 11 1.27 -10.68 -10.72
CA ARG A 11 -0.04 -11.26 -11.06
C ARG A 11 -0.09 -11.85 -12.48
N ARG A 12 0.54 -11.19 -13.46
CA ARG A 12 0.63 -11.71 -14.84
C ARG A 12 1.61 -12.88 -14.95
N LEU A 13 2.68 -12.93 -14.15
CA LEU A 13 3.58 -14.08 -14.11
C LEU A 13 2.82 -15.33 -13.66
N VAL A 14 2.05 -15.22 -12.57
CA VAL A 14 1.20 -16.31 -12.06
C VAL A 14 0.18 -16.76 -13.10
N VAL A 15 -0.62 -15.82 -13.65
CA VAL A 15 -1.78 -16.19 -14.47
C VAL A 15 -1.41 -16.61 -15.89
N VAL A 16 -0.51 -15.89 -16.56
CA VAL A 16 -0.26 -16.10 -18.00
C VAL A 16 0.78 -17.18 -18.23
N TRP A 17 1.87 -17.13 -17.47
CA TRP A 17 3.02 -18.03 -17.66
C TRP A 17 2.97 -19.20 -16.69
N GLY A 18 2.55 -18.92 -15.45
CA GLY A 18 2.44 -19.88 -14.37
C GLY A 18 1.46 -21.00 -14.64
N LEU A 19 0.19 -20.63 -14.78
CA LEU A 19 -0.89 -21.58 -15.06
C LEU A 19 -0.69 -22.32 -16.38
N PHE A 20 -0.11 -21.67 -17.38
CA PHE A 20 0.17 -22.32 -18.67
C PHE A 20 1.20 -23.45 -18.51
N LEU A 21 2.35 -23.15 -17.89
CA LEU A 21 3.37 -24.17 -17.64
C LEU A 21 2.85 -25.27 -16.71
N GLU A 22 2.07 -24.92 -15.68
CA GLU A 22 1.43 -25.87 -14.77
C GLU A 22 0.51 -26.84 -15.52
N ALA A 23 -0.40 -26.32 -16.34
CA ALA A 23 -1.32 -27.14 -17.13
C ALA A 23 -0.59 -28.07 -18.11
N ARG A 24 0.50 -27.58 -18.73
CA ARG A 24 1.34 -28.40 -19.63
C ARG A 24 2.04 -29.51 -18.86
N LEU A 25 2.70 -29.21 -17.74
CA LEU A 25 3.34 -30.22 -16.90
C LEU A 25 2.31 -31.25 -16.38
N MET A 26 1.12 -30.81 -15.99
CA MET A 26 0.06 -31.71 -15.54
C MET A 26 -0.44 -32.66 -16.63
N ALA A 27 -0.46 -32.22 -17.90
CA ALA A 27 -0.91 -33.03 -19.03
C ALA A 27 0.05 -34.18 -19.40
N HIS A 28 1.29 -34.13 -18.91
CA HIS A 28 2.36 -35.08 -19.24
C HIS A 28 2.78 -35.88 -18.00
N PRO A 29 2.32 -37.13 -17.83
CA PRO A 29 2.58 -37.95 -16.64
C PRO A 29 4.08 -38.08 -16.30
N GLU A 30 4.94 -38.14 -17.32
CA GLU A 30 6.39 -38.21 -17.20
C GLU A 30 7.04 -36.96 -16.56
N THR A 31 6.29 -35.87 -16.40
CA THR A 31 6.76 -34.61 -15.79
C THR A 31 6.17 -34.33 -14.40
N ARG A 32 5.49 -35.30 -13.78
CA ARG A 32 4.79 -35.13 -12.49
C ARG A 32 5.64 -34.55 -11.37
N GLU A 33 6.88 -35.01 -11.21
CA GLU A 33 7.81 -34.50 -10.18
C GLU A 33 8.17 -33.02 -10.42
N ILE A 34 8.28 -32.60 -11.69
CA ILE A 34 8.56 -31.23 -12.09
C ILE A 34 7.32 -30.36 -11.86
N HIS A 35 6.14 -30.89 -12.15
CA HIS A 35 4.85 -30.25 -11.87
C HIS A 35 4.70 -29.91 -10.39
N GLU A 36 4.96 -30.87 -9.48
CA GLU A 36 4.82 -30.66 -8.03
C GLU A 36 5.72 -29.54 -7.51
N LYS A 37 6.98 -29.48 -7.98
CA LYS A 37 7.90 -28.36 -7.69
C LYS A 37 7.35 -27.03 -8.19
N TRP A 38 6.84 -27.00 -9.43
CA TRP A 38 6.31 -25.77 -10.02
C TRP A 38 5.10 -25.22 -9.27
N VAL A 39 4.17 -26.11 -8.86
CA VAL A 39 2.98 -25.74 -8.10
C VAL A 39 3.37 -25.07 -6.77
N ALA A 40 4.42 -25.56 -6.10
CA ALA A 40 4.92 -24.95 -4.87
C ALA A 40 5.43 -23.51 -5.10
N GLU A 41 6.18 -23.29 -6.17
CA GLU A 41 6.69 -21.96 -6.55
C GLU A 41 5.57 -20.99 -6.98
N GLN A 42 4.57 -21.49 -7.72
CA GLN A 42 3.36 -20.74 -8.07
C GLN A 42 2.59 -20.29 -6.84
N ARG A 43 2.39 -21.20 -5.88
CA ARG A 43 1.71 -20.89 -4.62
C ARG A 43 2.48 -19.84 -3.83
N SER A 44 3.79 -20.01 -3.70
CA SER A 44 4.68 -19.07 -3.01
C SER A 44 4.59 -17.65 -3.58
N LEU A 45 4.63 -17.50 -4.92
CA LEU A 45 4.47 -16.18 -5.55
C LEU A 45 3.04 -15.62 -5.37
N ARG A 46 2.00 -16.45 -5.47
CA ARG A 46 0.60 -16.04 -5.27
C ARG A 46 0.37 -15.53 -3.85
N ASP A 47 0.87 -16.24 -2.85
CA ASP A 47 0.76 -15.85 -1.44
C ASP A 47 1.49 -14.54 -1.17
N ALA A 48 2.64 -14.33 -1.81
CA ALA A 48 3.38 -13.06 -1.72
C ALA A 48 2.60 -11.88 -2.32
N VAL A 49 1.89 -12.08 -3.44
CA VAL A 49 1.01 -11.07 -4.04
C VAL A 49 -0.14 -10.72 -3.08
N LEU A 50 -0.84 -11.75 -2.57
CA LEU A 50 -1.95 -11.55 -1.65
C LEU A 50 -1.52 -10.80 -0.38
N ARG A 51 -0.37 -11.18 0.19
CA ARG A 51 0.21 -10.49 1.35
C ARG A 51 0.54 -9.04 1.07
N GLN A 52 1.09 -8.72 -0.11
CA GLN A 52 1.35 -7.33 -0.49
C GLN A 52 0.06 -6.51 -0.56
N ASP A 53 -0.99 -7.07 -1.18
CA ASP A 53 -2.27 -6.40 -1.32
C ASP A 53 -2.96 -6.18 0.03
N GLU A 54 -2.94 -7.19 0.91
CA GLU A 54 -3.43 -7.05 2.29
C GLU A 54 -2.71 -5.90 3.02
N LYS A 55 -1.37 -5.83 2.93
CA LYS A 55 -0.61 -4.75 3.60
C LYS A 55 -0.79 -3.38 2.95
N LYS A 56 -1.16 -3.34 1.67
CA LYS A 56 -1.58 -2.10 1.01
C LYS A 56 -2.91 -1.62 1.58
N GLU A 57 -3.88 -2.50 1.76
CA GLU A 57 -5.16 -2.16 2.38
C GLU A 57 -4.98 -1.66 3.82
N ASP A 58 -4.15 -2.33 4.62
CA ASP A 58 -3.82 -1.89 5.98
C ASP A 58 -3.22 -0.47 5.99
N THR A 59 -2.34 -0.17 5.02
CA THR A 59 -1.78 1.18 4.87
C THR A 59 -2.86 2.21 4.55
N VAL A 60 -3.80 1.89 3.64
CA VAL A 60 -4.90 2.80 3.28
C VAL A 60 -5.82 3.05 4.47
N ARG A 61 -6.20 1.99 5.21
CA ARG A 61 -7.01 2.09 6.43
C ARG A 61 -6.32 2.97 7.49
N ALA A 62 -5.03 2.74 7.72
CA ALA A 62 -4.25 3.54 8.65
C ALA A 62 -4.18 5.02 8.23
N GLN A 63 -4.00 5.30 6.93
CA GLN A 63 -3.98 6.67 6.40
C GLN A 63 -5.30 7.40 6.61
N ALA A 64 -6.43 6.72 6.38
CA ALA A 64 -7.75 7.28 6.66
C ALA A 64 -7.93 7.59 8.16
N GLY A 65 -7.51 6.66 9.02
CA GLY A 65 -7.50 6.86 10.47
C GLY A 65 -6.66 8.08 10.89
N TYR A 66 -5.45 8.20 10.35
CA TYR A 66 -4.57 9.35 10.57
C TYR A 66 -5.22 10.68 10.16
N ALA A 67 -5.77 10.77 8.95
CA ALA A 67 -6.41 11.99 8.45
C ALA A 67 -7.60 12.40 9.33
N HIS A 68 -8.41 11.42 9.76
CA HIS A 68 -9.51 11.68 10.68
C HIS A 68 -9.02 12.20 12.04
N ARG A 69 -8.01 11.56 12.64
CA ARG A 69 -7.47 11.97 13.95
C ARG A 69 -6.80 13.34 13.89
N GLU A 70 -6.18 13.70 12.76
CA GLU A 70 -5.63 15.05 12.55
C GLU A 70 -6.74 16.13 12.61
N ILE A 71 -7.85 15.89 11.91
CA ILE A 71 -9.00 16.81 11.91
C ILE A 71 -9.59 16.93 13.32
N VAL A 72 -9.74 15.82 14.05
CA VAL A 72 -10.25 15.82 15.42
C VAL A 72 -9.34 16.64 16.33
N LEU A 73 -8.02 16.41 16.28
CA LEU A 73 -7.05 17.17 17.06
C LEU A 73 -7.15 18.68 16.76
N HIS A 74 -7.21 19.07 15.49
CA HIS A 74 -7.36 20.48 15.10
C HIS A 74 -8.65 21.11 15.63
N ARG A 75 -9.76 20.37 15.61
CA ARG A 75 -11.04 20.84 16.15
C ARG A 75 -10.96 21.08 17.66
N VAL A 76 -10.35 20.15 18.40
CA VAL A 76 -10.19 20.29 19.85
C VAL A 76 -9.26 21.45 20.18
N VAL A 77 -8.14 21.60 19.49
CA VAL A 77 -7.21 22.74 19.65
C VAL A 77 -7.92 24.08 19.38
N ARG A 78 -8.75 24.18 18.34
CA ARG A 78 -9.54 25.39 18.06
C ARG A 78 -10.54 25.69 19.17
N ARG A 79 -11.23 24.68 19.71
CA ARG A 79 -12.15 24.85 20.86
C ARG A 79 -11.41 25.31 22.11
N VAL A 80 -10.24 24.75 22.38
CA VAL A 80 -9.36 25.19 23.47
C VAL A 80 -8.94 26.64 23.27
N ALA A 81 -8.55 27.04 22.06
CA ALA A 81 -8.22 28.43 21.77
C ALA A 81 -9.38 29.39 22.01
N SER A 82 -10.60 29.03 21.58
CA SER A 82 -11.80 29.82 21.89
C SER A 82 -12.07 29.91 23.39
N ALA A 83 -11.90 28.81 24.14
CA ALA A 83 -12.04 28.82 25.60
C ALA A 83 -11.01 29.74 26.28
N VAL A 84 -9.75 29.72 25.82
CA VAL A 84 -8.71 30.64 26.31
C VAL A 84 -9.08 32.10 26.03
N GLN A 85 -9.62 32.41 24.85
CA GLN A 85 -10.07 33.78 24.52
C GLN A 85 -11.21 34.26 25.44
N VAL A 86 -12.14 33.36 25.77
CA VAL A 86 -13.24 33.63 26.72
C VAL A 86 -12.68 33.91 28.12
N ASP A 87 -11.82 33.03 28.63
CA ASP A 87 -11.21 33.19 29.96
C ASP A 87 -10.38 34.48 30.07
N LEU A 88 -9.72 34.89 28.97
CA LEU A 88 -8.89 36.09 28.93
C LEU A 88 -9.67 37.39 28.67
N GLY A 89 -10.96 37.32 28.30
CA GLY A 89 -11.76 38.50 27.95
C GLY A 89 -11.22 39.29 26.75
N GLY A 90 -10.59 38.62 25.78
CA GLY A 90 -10.05 39.28 24.58
C GLY A 90 -8.65 39.91 24.73
N ARG A 91 -7.92 39.65 25.82
CA ARG A 91 -6.52 40.07 26.00
C ARG A 91 -5.56 39.30 25.07
N GLY A 92 -5.37 39.81 23.85
CA GLY A 92 -4.58 39.16 22.79
C GLY A 92 -3.13 38.80 23.17
N PHE A 93 -2.42 39.66 23.91
CA PHE A 93 -1.04 39.38 24.34
C PHE A 93 -0.92 38.13 25.22
N GLU A 94 -1.88 37.92 26.14
CA GLU A 94 -1.88 36.71 26.96
C GLU A 94 -2.26 35.47 26.16
N PHE A 95 -3.13 35.62 25.15
CA PHE A 95 -3.44 34.53 24.22
C PHE A 95 -2.20 34.09 23.45
N ASP A 96 -1.41 35.03 22.93
CA ASP A 96 -0.19 34.73 22.17
C ASP A 96 0.89 34.08 23.06
N ARG A 97 0.90 34.36 24.37
CA ARG A 97 1.77 33.67 25.33
C ARG A 97 1.41 32.18 25.47
N ILE A 98 0.11 31.84 25.37
CA ILE A 98 -0.39 30.47 25.42
C ILE A 98 -0.24 29.77 24.07
N PHE A 99 -0.52 30.47 22.97
CA PHE A 99 -0.40 30.03 21.58
C PHE A 99 0.75 30.75 20.88
N ARG A 100 2.00 30.42 21.25
CA ARG A 100 3.23 31.12 20.80
C ARG A 100 3.39 31.29 19.29
N LYS A 101 2.85 30.35 18.53
CA LYS A 101 2.92 30.29 17.07
C LYS A 101 1.59 30.64 16.39
N GLY A 102 0.59 30.99 17.18
CA GLY A 102 -0.79 31.07 16.73
C GLY A 102 -1.34 29.72 16.24
N LEU A 103 -2.61 29.74 15.83
CA LEU A 103 -3.31 28.54 15.35
C LEU A 103 -2.91 28.13 13.93
N THR A 104 -2.56 29.09 13.07
CA THR A 104 -2.24 28.82 11.67
C THR A 104 -0.93 28.07 11.53
N GLU A 105 0.12 28.48 12.25
CA GLU A 105 1.40 27.76 12.22
C GLU A 105 1.27 26.37 12.86
N PHE A 106 0.43 26.20 13.89
CA PHE A 106 0.14 24.88 14.46
C PHE A 106 -0.41 23.91 13.40
N VAL A 107 -1.34 24.35 12.56
CA VAL A 107 -1.90 23.53 11.48
C VAL A 107 -0.82 23.13 10.47
N ALA A 108 0.14 24.02 10.21
CA ALA A 108 1.25 23.79 9.29
C ALA A 108 2.36 22.89 9.86
N LEU A 109 2.41 22.65 11.17
CA LEU A 109 3.45 21.82 11.78
C LEU A 109 3.44 20.38 11.22
N PRO A 110 4.63 19.76 11.07
CA PRO A 110 4.73 18.32 10.85
C PRO A 110 4.05 17.53 11.97
N SER A 111 3.54 16.34 11.66
CA SER A 111 2.71 15.54 12.58
C SER A 111 3.37 15.25 13.93
N ALA A 112 4.65 14.91 13.95
CA ALA A 112 5.40 14.67 15.19
C ALA A 112 5.53 15.95 16.04
N ALA A 113 5.77 17.09 15.38
CA ALA A 113 5.86 18.39 16.06
C ALA A 113 4.50 18.83 16.63
N LYS A 114 3.38 18.48 15.98
CA LYS A 114 2.03 18.73 16.51
C LYS A 114 1.79 18.04 17.84
N VAL A 115 2.24 16.78 18.01
CA VAL A 115 2.08 16.05 19.28
C VAL A 115 2.84 16.77 20.41
N VAL A 116 4.09 17.17 20.16
CA VAL A 116 4.91 17.91 21.13
C VAL A 116 4.27 19.26 21.47
N GLU A 117 3.87 20.02 20.46
CA GLU A 117 3.25 21.34 20.66
C GLU A 117 1.93 21.25 21.45
N VAL A 118 1.13 20.20 21.24
CA VAL A 118 -0.10 19.99 22.04
C VAL A 118 0.24 19.62 23.49
N ALA A 119 1.24 18.77 23.73
CA ALA A 119 1.68 18.46 25.09
C ALA A 119 2.21 19.71 25.82
N GLU A 120 2.94 20.58 25.13
CA GLU A 120 3.36 21.86 25.70
C GLU A 120 2.18 22.80 25.96
N LEU A 121 1.21 22.85 25.04
CA LEU A 121 -0.02 23.63 25.21
C LEU A 121 -0.81 23.17 26.44
N GLU A 122 -0.96 21.85 26.65
CA GLU A 122 -1.56 21.27 27.86
C GLU A 122 -0.87 21.82 29.13
N GLY A 123 0.47 21.78 29.16
CA GLY A 123 1.25 22.30 30.29
C GLY A 123 1.09 23.81 30.52
N ARG A 124 1.09 24.61 29.44
CA ARG A 124 0.87 26.06 29.51
C ARG A 124 -0.50 26.41 30.08
N ILE A 125 -1.56 25.71 29.66
CA ILE A 125 -2.93 25.93 30.15
C ILE A 125 -3.04 25.48 31.61
N ALA A 126 -2.52 24.30 31.96
CA ALA A 126 -2.57 23.78 33.32
C ALA A 126 -1.89 24.73 34.34
N GLY A 127 -0.71 25.26 33.98
CA GLY A 127 0.08 26.16 34.81
C GLY A 127 -0.40 27.62 34.83
N SER A 128 -1.38 28.00 34.01
CA SER A 128 -1.89 29.38 33.97
C SER A 128 -3.02 29.61 34.97
N GLU A 129 -3.05 30.77 35.60
CA GLU A 129 -4.17 31.20 36.44
C GLU A 129 -5.32 31.75 35.59
N GLY A 130 -6.56 31.65 36.09
CA GLY A 130 -7.73 32.24 35.43
C GLY A 130 -8.29 31.51 34.19
N LEU A 131 -7.65 30.44 33.71
CA LEU A 131 -8.09 29.68 32.53
C LEU A 131 -9.05 28.52 32.86
N SER A 132 -10.11 28.77 33.64
CA SER A 132 -10.99 27.69 34.14
C SER A 132 -11.73 26.95 33.01
N THR A 133 -12.23 27.67 32.00
CA THR A 133 -12.95 27.07 30.86
C THR A 133 -12.00 26.22 30.02
N ALA A 134 -10.80 26.74 29.72
CA ALA A 134 -9.81 26.00 28.95
C ALA A 134 -9.27 24.78 29.72
N LYS A 135 -9.09 24.88 31.04
CA LYS A 135 -8.70 23.74 31.89
C LYS A 135 -9.71 22.60 31.86
N GLY A 136 -11.01 22.92 31.76
CA GLY A 136 -12.06 21.92 31.59
C GLY A 136 -11.94 21.07 30.31
N LEU A 137 -11.24 21.56 29.29
CA LEU A 137 -11.02 20.87 28.01
C LEU A 137 -9.72 20.07 27.96
N LEU A 138 -8.85 20.14 28.99
CA LEU A 138 -7.58 19.42 29.02
C LEU A 138 -7.73 17.89 28.86
N PRO A 139 -8.71 17.22 29.49
CA PRO A 139 -8.91 15.78 29.26
C PRO A 139 -9.24 15.45 27.81
N GLU A 140 -10.04 16.29 27.15
CA GLU A 140 -10.40 16.13 25.74
C GLU A 140 -9.17 16.35 24.84
N LEU A 141 -8.37 17.38 25.13
CA LEU A 141 -7.13 17.68 24.40
C LEU A 141 -6.10 16.55 24.52
N ALA A 142 -5.87 16.06 25.74
CA ALA A 142 -4.95 14.95 26.01
C ALA A 142 -5.40 13.66 25.30
N SER A 143 -6.70 13.36 25.33
CA SER A 143 -7.27 12.21 24.62
C SER A 143 -7.09 12.33 23.11
N ALA A 144 -7.36 13.51 22.54
CA ALA A 144 -7.17 13.77 21.11
C ALA A 144 -5.69 13.67 20.69
N ARG A 145 -4.76 14.17 21.53
CA ARG A 145 -3.31 14.03 21.32
C ARG A 145 -2.90 12.56 21.30
N ALA A 146 -3.26 11.79 22.32
CA ALA A 146 -2.93 10.37 22.41
C ALA A 146 -3.50 9.56 21.24
N ALA A 147 -4.73 9.86 20.81
CA ALA A 147 -5.34 9.22 19.64
C ALA A 147 -4.61 9.58 18.33
N PHE A 148 -4.14 10.82 18.19
CA PHE A 148 -3.36 11.25 17.02
C PHE A 148 -1.96 10.62 17.00
N GLU A 149 -1.30 10.57 18.15
CA GLU A 149 -0.01 9.88 18.32
C GLU A 149 -0.12 8.39 17.96
N GLY A 150 -1.15 7.71 18.45
CA GLY A 150 -1.45 6.32 18.06
C GLY A 150 -1.68 6.16 16.55
N ALA A 151 -2.33 7.12 15.90
CA ALA A 151 -2.55 7.08 14.45
C ALA A 151 -1.26 7.30 13.64
N ILE A 152 -0.33 8.15 14.12
CA ILE A 152 1.01 8.30 13.53
C ILE A 152 1.75 6.96 13.59
N ALA A 153 1.75 6.31 14.76
CA ALA A 153 2.39 5.01 14.94
C ALA A 153 1.78 3.94 14.02
N ALA A 154 0.44 3.89 13.92
CA ALA A 154 -0.27 2.95 13.05
C ALA A 154 0.09 3.13 11.56
N VAL A 155 0.09 4.36 11.04
CA VAL A 155 0.50 4.62 9.64
C VAL A 155 1.96 4.26 9.41
N THR A 156 2.83 4.58 10.35
CA THR A 156 4.27 4.30 10.24
C THR A 156 4.52 2.79 10.22
N GLY A 157 3.88 2.04 11.12
CA GLY A 157 3.92 0.59 11.17
C GLY A 157 3.38 -0.06 9.90
N ALA A 158 2.18 0.35 9.45
CA ALA A 158 1.57 -0.18 8.23
C ALA A 158 2.44 0.05 6.99
N ARG A 159 3.05 1.24 6.85
CA ARG A 159 3.99 1.54 5.76
C ARG A 159 5.25 0.67 5.81
N ALA A 160 5.79 0.41 7.00
CA ALA A 160 6.94 -0.46 7.16
C ALA A 160 6.61 -1.90 6.75
N GLU A 161 5.46 -2.43 7.17
CA GLU A 161 4.99 -3.76 6.78
C GLU A 161 4.72 -3.86 5.27
N PHE A 162 4.09 -2.84 4.68
CA PHE A 162 3.90 -2.80 3.23
C PHE A 162 5.24 -2.78 2.47
N LYS A 163 6.24 -2.04 2.96
CA LYS A 163 7.59 -2.04 2.38
C LYS A 163 8.24 -3.43 2.47
N ARG A 164 8.11 -4.12 3.61
CA ARG A 164 8.60 -5.50 3.78
C ARG A 164 7.89 -6.48 2.84
N ALA A 165 6.56 -6.40 2.73
CA ALA A 165 5.79 -7.24 1.82
C ALA A 165 6.15 -7.01 0.35
N ARG A 166 6.42 -5.75 -0.04
CA ARG A 166 6.89 -5.41 -1.39
C ARG A 166 8.29 -5.97 -1.68
N ALA A 167 9.22 -5.89 -0.71
CA ALA A 167 10.54 -6.49 -0.85
C ALA A 167 10.46 -8.02 -0.98
N PHE A 168 9.68 -8.65 -0.10
CA PHE A 168 9.42 -10.10 -0.16
C PHE A 168 8.82 -10.52 -1.51
N LEU A 169 7.88 -9.77 -2.07
CA LEU A 169 7.35 -10.06 -3.41
C LEU A 169 8.43 -9.96 -4.49
N ALA A 170 9.32 -8.96 -4.42
CA ALA A 170 10.41 -8.83 -5.38
C ALA A 170 11.36 -10.03 -5.33
N ASP A 171 11.70 -10.50 -4.14
CA ASP A 171 12.50 -11.72 -3.95
C ASP A 171 11.78 -12.95 -4.53
N ARG A 172 10.48 -13.09 -4.26
CA ARG A 172 9.66 -14.19 -4.79
C ARG A 172 9.52 -14.17 -6.30
N VAL A 173 9.50 -13.00 -6.93
CA VAL A 173 9.54 -12.87 -8.40
C VAL A 173 10.90 -13.34 -8.94
N SER A 174 11.99 -13.02 -8.24
CA SER A 174 13.33 -13.50 -8.62
C SER A 174 13.43 -15.03 -8.51
N ASP A 175 12.98 -15.59 -7.38
CA ASP A 175 12.92 -17.05 -7.16
C ASP A 175 12.06 -17.74 -8.23
N TRP A 176 10.93 -17.15 -8.57
CA TRP A 176 10.05 -17.64 -9.64
C TRP A 176 10.78 -17.73 -10.99
N PHE A 177 11.55 -16.70 -11.38
CA PHE A 177 12.33 -16.72 -12.61
C PHE A 177 13.49 -17.73 -12.57
N ALA A 178 14.07 -17.96 -11.39
CA ALA A 178 15.09 -18.99 -11.21
C ALA A 178 14.47 -20.39 -11.38
N ALA A 179 13.34 -20.66 -10.72
CA ALA A 179 12.60 -21.91 -10.85
C ALA A 179 12.13 -22.16 -12.29
N TYR A 180 11.59 -21.14 -12.96
CA TYR A 180 11.14 -21.23 -14.35
C TYR A 180 12.28 -21.65 -15.31
N ARG A 181 13.50 -21.12 -15.10
CA ARG A 181 14.70 -21.53 -15.84
C ARG A 181 15.18 -22.94 -15.46
N ALA A 182 15.16 -23.27 -14.17
CA ALA A 182 15.56 -24.59 -13.69
C ALA A 182 14.68 -25.68 -14.29
N ILE A 183 13.36 -25.48 -14.31
CA ILE A 183 12.39 -26.41 -14.92
C ILE A 183 12.67 -26.59 -16.41
N HIS A 184 13.01 -25.53 -17.15
CA HIS A 184 13.43 -25.66 -18.54
C HIS A 184 14.67 -26.56 -18.68
N GLY A 185 15.67 -26.38 -17.81
CA GLY A 185 16.85 -27.24 -17.77
C GLY A 185 16.53 -28.71 -17.44
N GLU A 186 15.65 -28.94 -16.46
CA GLU A 186 15.18 -30.29 -16.10
C GLU A 186 14.44 -30.97 -17.26
N LEU A 187 13.57 -30.25 -17.97
CA LEU A 187 12.86 -30.78 -19.15
C LEU A 187 13.82 -31.12 -20.29
N VAL A 188 14.78 -30.25 -20.61
CA VAL A 188 15.79 -30.52 -21.64
C VAL A 188 16.65 -31.74 -21.28
N ALA A 189 17.02 -31.90 -20.01
CA ALA A 189 17.77 -33.06 -19.54
C ALA A 189 16.95 -34.36 -19.61
N ARG A 190 15.64 -34.29 -19.37
CA ARG A 190 14.74 -35.45 -19.40
C ARG A 190 14.40 -35.90 -20.83
N PHE A 191 14.40 -34.99 -21.80
CA PHE A 191 14.09 -35.27 -23.21
C PHE A 191 15.22 -34.84 -24.16
N PRO A 192 16.43 -35.43 -24.06
CA PRO A 192 17.62 -34.94 -24.78
C PRO A 192 17.57 -35.16 -26.31
N ARG A 193 16.72 -36.08 -26.78
CA ARG A 193 16.57 -36.43 -28.20
C ARG A 193 15.42 -35.69 -28.89
N ASP A 194 14.56 -35.03 -28.13
CA ASP A 194 13.42 -34.29 -28.62
C ASP A 194 13.54 -32.85 -28.14
N ARG A 195 14.15 -31.99 -28.97
CA ARG A 195 14.43 -30.60 -28.59
C ARG A 195 13.17 -29.73 -28.62
N GLU A 196 12.17 -30.09 -29.40
CA GLU A 196 10.94 -29.31 -29.57
C GLU A 196 9.97 -29.56 -28.41
N PHE A 197 9.98 -30.77 -27.85
CA PHE A 197 9.11 -31.14 -26.75
C PHE A 197 9.28 -30.28 -25.49
N PRO A 198 10.49 -30.08 -24.92
CA PRO A 198 10.72 -29.16 -23.80
C PRO A 198 10.28 -27.72 -24.09
N GLU A 199 10.50 -27.20 -25.30
CA GLU A 199 10.10 -25.83 -25.64
C GLU A 199 8.57 -25.66 -25.63
N SER A 200 7.81 -26.69 -26.01
CA SER A 200 6.35 -26.67 -26.07
C SER A 200 5.66 -26.32 -24.73
N PHE A 201 6.34 -26.58 -23.60
CA PHE A 201 5.84 -26.25 -22.26
C PHE A 201 5.86 -24.74 -21.95
N PHE A 202 6.65 -23.95 -22.69
CA PHE A 202 6.89 -22.52 -22.40
C PHE A 202 6.27 -21.57 -23.42
N HIS A 203 5.73 -22.08 -24.52
CA HIS A 203 5.00 -21.29 -25.51
C HIS A 203 3.57 -21.02 -25.03
N GLY A 204 3.36 -19.94 -24.28
CA GLY A 204 2.02 -19.47 -23.95
C GLY A 204 1.13 -19.35 -25.21
N PRO A 205 -0.21 -19.39 -25.07
CA PRO A 205 -1.11 -19.32 -26.22
C PRO A 205 -0.69 -18.13 -27.09
N ALA A 206 -0.47 -18.39 -28.39
CA ALA A 206 -0.28 -17.33 -29.36
C ALA A 206 -1.35 -16.28 -29.06
N ARG A 207 -0.94 -15.03 -28.81
CA ARG A 207 -1.87 -13.94 -28.52
C ARG A 207 -3.03 -14.11 -29.48
N SER A 208 -4.23 -14.46 -28.98
CA SER A 208 -5.43 -14.34 -29.78
C SER A 208 -5.36 -12.92 -30.31
N ALA A 209 -5.20 -12.79 -31.63
CA ALA A 209 -5.19 -11.49 -32.24
C ALA A 209 -6.48 -10.84 -31.76
N GLU A 210 -6.38 -9.81 -30.92
CA GLU A 210 -7.51 -8.93 -30.72
C GLU A 210 -7.97 -8.57 -32.13
N PRO A 211 -9.24 -8.81 -32.48
CA PRO A 211 -9.72 -8.43 -33.80
C PRO A 211 -9.40 -6.94 -33.91
N ARG A 212 -8.47 -6.60 -34.80
CA ARG A 212 -8.21 -5.20 -35.15
C ARG A 212 -9.56 -4.67 -35.56
N GLY A 213 -10.10 -3.74 -34.78
CA GLY A 213 -11.44 -3.21 -35.00
C GLY A 213 -11.63 -2.95 -36.48
N GLU A 214 -12.56 -3.69 -37.09
CA GLU A 214 -13.13 -3.29 -38.36
C GLU A 214 -13.60 -1.86 -38.16
N LYS A 215 -12.99 -0.94 -38.91
CA LYS A 215 -13.56 0.40 -39.05
C LYS A 215 -15.01 0.21 -39.46
N PRO A 216 -15.99 0.85 -38.81
CA PRO A 216 -17.32 0.87 -39.36
C PRO A 216 -17.24 1.54 -40.73
N GLU A 217 -17.59 0.78 -41.78
CA GLU A 217 -17.90 1.35 -43.07
C GLU A 217 -19.09 2.30 -42.85
N GLY A 218 -18.82 3.60 -42.94
CA GLY A 218 -19.85 4.62 -42.94
C GLY A 218 -20.77 4.42 -44.15
N PRO A 219 -22.06 4.78 -44.02
CA PRO A 219 -23.03 4.56 -45.09
C PRO A 219 -22.59 5.30 -46.36
N ALA A 220 -22.64 4.57 -47.48
CA ALA A 220 -22.47 5.13 -48.80
C ALA A 220 -23.44 6.31 -48.98
N GLU A 221 -22.86 7.49 -49.18
CA GLU A 221 -23.57 8.67 -49.66
C GLU A 221 -24.04 8.35 -51.08
N VAL A 222 -25.32 7.97 -51.20
CA VAL A 222 -25.98 7.87 -52.50
C VAL A 222 -26.33 9.29 -52.92
N ALA A 223 -25.52 9.83 -53.82
CA ALA A 223 -25.89 10.98 -54.62
C ALA A 223 -27.04 10.57 -55.57
N ALA A 224 -28.21 11.17 -55.36
CA ALA A 224 -29.22 11.48 -56.38
C ALA A 224 -30.32 12.37 -55.77
#